data_AF-A0A8J7TI38-F1
#
_entry.id   AF-A0A8J7TI38-F1
#
_cell.length_a   1.000
_cell.length_b   1.000
_cell.length_c   1.000
_cell.angle_alpha   90.00
_cell.angle_beta   90.00
_cell.angle_gamma   90.00
#
_symmetry.space_group_name_H-M   'P 1'
#
loop_
_entity.id
_entity.type
_entity.pdbx_description
1 polymer ?
#
loop_
_entity_poly.entity_id
_entity_poly.type
_entity_poly.pdbx_seq_one_letter_code
_entity_poly.pdbx_strand_id
1 'polypeptide(L)'
;MDNQKLTGNLLLLLLFQHFIFNYGTEVCSNTILPGMKGEQGGKGDEGEEGKTGKMGPPGLKGLPGEPGSRGDFGMMGKIGPVGAKGDKGVKGIEGPPGFKGKPGITCDCGRYRKVVGQMDINISKLKNSVKFVKNVILGVKETDEKVYLIVKEAKKYKEALINCRLRGGTLAMPKDEDTNSLIASYVSQAGLTRVFIGLHDSDKEGQFVYVDGTPLQNYTGWSSGEPNNAFVNENCVEMENTGFWNDVECDLTIYFVCEFWKKRRAAATVT
;
A
#
# COMPACT_ATOMS: atom_id res chain seq x y z
N MET A 1 -49.40 1.21 -18.77
CA MET A 1 -48.03 1.26 -19.29
C MET A 1 -47.45 2.59 -18.84
N ASP A 2 -46.50 2.74 -17.93
CA ASP A 2 -45.59 1.79 -17.31
C ASP A 2 -45.27 2.25 -15.89
N ASN A 3 -45.51 1.37 -14.93
CA ASN A 3 -45.09 1.51 -13.54
C ASN A 3 -43.92 0.53 -13.27
N GLN A 4 -42.90 0.59 -14.13
CA GLN A 4 -41.70 -0.25 -14.08
C GLN A 4 -40.49 0.56 -14.54
N LYS A 5 -39.97 1.47 -13.70
CA LYS A 5 -38.60 2.00 -13.89
C LYS A 5 -37.99 2.65 -12.63
N LEU A 6 -38.47 2.29 -11.44
CA LEU A 6 -37.92 2.82 -10.17
C LEU A 6 -37.39 1.76 -9.19
N THR A 7 -37.26 0.49 -9.61
CA THR A 7 -36.77 -0.60 -8.74
C THR A 7 -35.33 -1.05 -9.08
N GLY A 8 -34.74 -0.57 -10.18
CA GLY A 8 -33.39 -0.99 -10.61
C GLY A 8 -32.23 -0.15 -10.04
N ASN A 9 -32.47 1.10 -9.63
CA ASN A 9 -31.40 2.02 -9.23
C ASN A 9 -31.12 2.02 -7.72
N LEU A 10 -32.06 1.54 -6.90
CA LEU A 10 -31.87 1.45 -5.44
C LEU A 10 -31.01 0.23 -5.05
N LEU A 11 -31.04 -0.84 -5.86
CA LEU A 11 -30.22 -2.03 -5.63
C LEU A 11 -28.73 -1.80 -6.00
N LEU A 12 -28.45 -0.93 -6.98
CA LEU A 12 -27.08 -0.62 -7.40
C LEU A 12 -26.38 0.36 -6.43
N LEU A 13 -27.13 1.26 -5.80
CA LEU A 13 -26.63 2.16 -4.74
C LEU A 13 -26.30 1.41 -3.43
N LEU A 14 -27.02 0.32 -3.13
CA LEU A 14 -26.72 -0.54 -1.97
C LEU A 14 -25.49 -1.43 -2.19
N LEU A 15 -25.18 -1.80 -3.44
CA LEU A 15 -23.95 -2.54 -3.77
C LEU A 15 -22.70 -1.65 -3.74
N PHE A 16 -22.82 -0.34 -4.00
CA PHE A 16 -21.69 0.61 -3.90
C PHE A 16 -21.37 1.02 -2.45
N GLN A 17 -22.35 0.98 -1.53
CA GLN A 17 -22.08 1.21 -0.10
C GLN A 17 -21.41 0.03 0.61
N HIS A 18 -21.20 -1.11 -0.08
CA HIS A 18 -20.37 -2.21 0.41
C HIS A 18 -18.99 -2.28 -0.25
N PHE A 19 -18.65 -1.33 -1.13
CA PHE A 19 -17.29 -1.17 -1.69
C PHE A 19 -16.51 0.00 -1.07
N ILE A 20 -16.94 0.48 0.09
CA ILE A 20 -16.08 1.22 1.04
C ILE A 20 -15.91 0.34 2.28
N PHE A 21 -15.41 -0.88 2.09
CA PHE A 21 -14.76 -1.57 3.20
C PHE A 21 -13.39 -0.91 3.41
N ASN A 22 -13.35 -0.02 4.39
CA ASN A 22 -12.22 0.15 5.30
C ASN A 22 -10.81 0.08 4.67
N TYR A 23 -10.34 1.21 4.15
CA TYR A 23 -8.92 1.57 4.30
C TYR A 23 -8.69 2.22 5.67
N GLY A 24 -9.38 1.72 6.70
CA GLY A 24 -9.02 1.95 8.09
C GLY A 24 -7.81 1.08 8.37
N THR A 25 -6.68 1.71 8.67
CA THR A 25 -5.46 1.07 9.12
C THR A 25 -5.69 0.34 10.44
N GLU A 26 -6.20 -0.89 10.38
CA GLU A 26 -6.11 -1.87 11.46
C GLU A 26 -5.37 -3.12 10.93
N VAL A 27 -4.23 -2.91 10.29
CA VAL A 27 -3.17 -3.90 10.38
C VAL A 27 -2.60 -3.74 11.78
N CYS A 28 -3.06 -4.58 12.71
CA CYS A 28 -2.41 -5.01 13.97
C CYS A 28 -3.45 -5.16 15.10
N SER A 29 -4.29 -6.20 15.03
CA SER A 29 -4.90 -6.74 16.25
C SER A 29 -4.02 -7.90 16.73
N ASN A 30 -3.70 -7.93 18.02
CA ASN A 30 -2.98 -9.04 18.66
C ASN A 30 -3.90 -10.27 18.75
N THR A 31 -4.39 -10.77 17.63
CA THR A 31 -5.26 -11.92 17.56
C THR A 31 -4.42 -13.18 17.62
N ILE A 32 -4.68 -14.02 18.61
CA ILE A 32 -4.10 -15.36 18.72
C ILE A 32 -4.79 -16.22 17.66
N LEU A 33 -4.03 -16.75 16.69
CA LEU A 33 -4.57 -17.69 15.71
C LEU A 33 -4.90 -19.03 16.42
N PRO A 34 -6.08 -19.62 16.22
CA PRO A 34 -6.42 -20.91 16.82
C PRO A 34 -5.38 -21.99 16.46
N GLY A 35 -4.84 -22.68 17.47
CA GLY A 35 -3.96 -23.83 17.26
C GLY A 35 -4.69 -24.98 16.56
N MET A 36 -3.96 -25.82 15.83
CA MET A 36 -4.54 -26.99 15.15
C MET A 36 -5.22 -27.92 16.17
N LYS A 37 -6.39 -28.47 15.81
CA LYS A 37 -7.12 -29.46 16.62
C LYS A 37 -6.20 -30.66 16.88
N GLY A 38 -6.12 -31.09 18.15
CA GLY A 38 -5.32 -32.27 18.53
C GLY A 38 -5.81 -33.54 17.82
N GLU A 39 -4.92 -34.52 17.69
CA GLU A 39 -5.23 -35.81 17.06
C GLU A 39 -6.25 -36.62 17.89
N GLN A 40 -7.07 -37.41 17.20
CA GLN A 40 -8.05 -38.28 17.86
C GLN A 40 -7.32 -39.38 18.64
N GLY A 41 -7.78 -39.67 19.87
CA GLY A 41 -7.22 -40.73 20.69
C GLY A 41 -7.28 -42.10 20.00
N GLY A 42 -6.31 -42.96 20.30
CA GLY A 42 -6.23 -44.31 19.74
C GLY A 42 -7.41 -45.20 20.16
N LYS A 43 -7.77 -46.17 19.31
CA LYS A 43 -8.77 -47.20 19.65
C LYS A 43 -8.23 -48.05 20.81
N GLY A 44 -9.07 -48.32 21.82
CA GLY A 44 -8.71 -49.16 22.96
C GLY A 44 -8.43 -50.62 22.58
N ASP A 45 -7.69 -51.33 23.42
CA ASP A 45 -7.29 -52.72 23.21
C ASP A 45 -8.49 -53.68 23.23
N GLU A 46 -8.39 -54.80 22.51
CA GLU A 46 -9.39 -55.86 22.54
C GLU A 46 -9.39 -56.58 23.90
N GLY A 47 -10.58 -56.95 24.40
CA GLY A 47 -10.70 -57.58 25.73
C GLY A 47 -10.15 -59.00 25.76
N GLU A 48 -9.65 -59.44 26.91
CA GLU A 48 -9.12 -60.80 27.08
C GLU A 48 -10.21 -61.88 26.90
N GLU A 49 -9.82 -63.02 26.32
CA GLU A 49 -10.70 -64.18 26.16
C GLU A 49 -11.09 -64.79 27.52
N GLY A 50 -12.35 -65.21 27.67
CA GLY A 50 -12.85 -65.78 28.91
C GLY A 50 -12.18 -67.11 29.27
N LYS A 51 -11.85 -67.30 30.55
CA LYS A 51 -11.22 -68.55 31.02
C LYS A 51 -12.17 -69.75 30.87
N THR A 52 -11.65 -70.88 30.40
CA THR A 52 -12.42 -72.14 30.31
C THR A 52 -12.93 -72.57 31.68
N GLY A 53 -14.20 -72.99 31.76
CA GLY A 53 -14.84 -73.42 33.01
C GLY A 53 -14.11 -74.61 33.66
N LYS A 54 -14.08 -74.65 35.00
CA LYS A 54 -13.46 -75.74 35.75
C LYS A 54 -14.20 -77.06 35.49
N MET A 55 -13.46 -78.15 35.32
CA MET A 55 -14.04 -79.49 35.19
C MET A 55 -14.76 -79.87 36.48
N GLY A 56 -15.96 -80.46 36.38
CA GLY A 56 -16.76 -80.84 37.54
C GLY A 56 -16.04 -81.87 38.42
N PRO A 57 -16.28 -81.88 39.74
CA PRO A 57 -15.69 -82.88 40.63
C PRO A 57 -16.13 -84.30 40.23
N PRO A 58 -15.26 -85.33 40.38
CA PRO A 58 -15.65 -86.72 40.19
C PRO A 58 -16.85 -87.09 41.06
N GLY A 59 -17.77 -87.89 40.51
CA GLY A 59 -18.94 -88.36 41.26
C GLY A 59 -18.53 -89.12 42.53
N LEU A 60 -19.28 -88.92 43.62
CA LEU A 60 -19.04 -89.59 44.89
C LEU A 60 -19.06 -91.11 44.70
N LYS A 61 -18.08 -91.80 45.30
CA LYS A 61 -17.97 -93.26 45.27
C LYS A 61 -19.22 -93.85 45.93
N GLY A 62 -19.99 -94.66 45.20
CA GLY A 62 -21.17 -95.34 45.76
C GLY A 62 -20.75 -96.23 46.93
N LEU A 63 -21.57 -96.27 47.99
CA LEU A 63 -21.41 -97.15 49.15
C LEU A 63 -21.82 -98.59 48.77
N PRO A 64 -20.98 -99.61 48.98
CA PRO A 64 -21.46 -101.01 48.94
C PRO A 64 -21.17 -101.73 50.26
N GLY A 65 -21.84 -102.85 50.56
CA GLY A 65 -23.17 -103.00 51.16
C GLY A 65 -23.05 -104.00 52.34
N GLU A 66 -24.13 -104.34 53.05
CA GLU A 66 -24.06 -105.32 54.16
C GLU A 66 -23.56 -106.71 53.72
N PRO A 67 -22.88 -107.49 54.60
CA PRO A 67 -22.11 -108.66 54.19
C PRO A 67 -22.97 -109.89 53.86
N GLY A 68 -22.77 -110.47 52.67
CA GLY A 68 -23.25 -111.84 52.36
C GLY A 68 -23.10 -112.28 50.90
N SER A 69 -22.31 -113.34 50.68
CA SER A 69 -22.18 -114.24 49.50
C SER A 69 -22.16 -113.65 48.06
N ARG A 70 -20.97 -113.71 47.45
CA ARG A 70 -20.58 -113.76 46.02
C ARG A 70 -21.67 -113.60 44.92
N GLY A 71 -22.08 -112.35 44.67
CA GLY A 71 -21.85 -111.54 43.46
C GLY A 71 -22.44 -111.91 42.07
N ASP A 72 -23.23 -110.99 41.52
CA ASP A 72 -23.28 -110.63 40.09
C ASP A 72 -22.92 -109.13 39.91
N PHE A 73 -22.27 -108.78 38.79
CA PHE A 73 -21.59 -107.50 38.53
C PHE A 73 -22.52 -106.26 38.47
N GLY A 74 -22.09 -105.13 39.07
CA GLY A 74 -22.83 -103.87 39.16
C GLY A 74 -22.83 -103.01 37.90
N MET A 75 -23.94 -102.32 37.64
CA MET A 75 -24.16 -101.42 36.50
C MET A 75 -23.25 -100.18 36.53
N MET A 76 -22.80 -99.72 35.34
CA MET A 76 -22.03 -98.49 35.16
C MET A 76 -22.85 -97.25 35.56
N GLY A 77 -22.23 -96.34 36.30
CA GLY A 77 -22.86 -95.10 36.76
C GLY A 77 -23.24 -94.15 35.62
N LYS A 78 -24.28 -93.34 35.85
CA LYS A 78 -24.75 -92.31 34.90
C LYS A 78 -23.65 -91.25 34.66
N ILE A 79 -23.51 -90.78 33.41
CA ILE A 79 -22.62 -89.66 33.04
C ILE A 79 -23.01 -88.41 33.85
N GLY A 80 -22.01 -87.70 34.37
CA GLY A 80 -22.22 -86.48 35.16
C GLY A 80 -22.79 -85.30 34.35
N PRO A 81 -23.35 -84.28 35.03
CA PRO A 81 -23.92 -83.12 34.35
C PRO A 81 -22.84 -82.30 33.59
N VAL A 82 -23.22 -81.70 32.46
CA VAL A 82 -22.36 -80.77 31.69
C VAL A 82 -21.98 -79.57 32.56
N GLY A 83 -20.70 -79.19 32.54
CA GLY A 83 -20.20 -78.05 33.31
C GLY A 83 -20.84 -76.72 32.89
N ALA A 84 -20.91 -75.77 33.82
CA ALA A 84 -21.44 -74.44 33.55
C ALA A 84 -20.63 -73.71 32.47
N LYS A 85 -21.31 -72.96 31.58
CA LYS A 85 -20.67 -72.10 30.57
C LYS A 85 -19.78 -71.07 31.27
N GLY A 86 -18.54 -70.90 30.78
CA GLY A 86 -17.60 -69.92 31.33
C GLY A 86 -18.13 -68.49 31.25
N ASP A 87 -17.68 -67.65 32.18
CA ASP A 87 -18.07 -66.25 32.26
C ASP A 87 -17.62 -65.47 31.01
N LYS A 88 -18.40 -64.46 30.60
CA LYS A 88 -18.05 -63.58 29.48
C LYS A 88 -16.77 -62.79 29.82
N GLY A 89 -15.83 -62.72 28.88
CA GLY A 89 -14.61 -61.91 29.03
C GLY A 89 -14.93 -60.45 29.38
N VAL A 90 -14.06 -59.83 30.16
CA VAL A 90 -14.18 -58.42 30.57
C VAL A 90 -14.01 -57.49 29.36
N LYS A 91 -14.78 -56.39 29.34
CA LYS A 91 -14.70 -55.39 28.26
C LYS A 91 -13.30 -54.75 28.25
N GLY A 92 -12.70 -54.60 27.06
CA GLY A 92 -11.40 -53.94 26.88
C GLY A 92 -11.38 -52.50 27.42
N ILE A 93 -10.19 -52.04 27.79
CA ILE A 93 -9.97 -50.73 28.43
C ILE A 93 -10.09 -49.62 27.35
N GLU A 94 -10.73 -48.51 27.71
CA GLU A 94 -10.84 -47.35 26.80
C GLU A 94 -9.45 -46.75 26.52
N GLY A 95 -9.20 -46.37 25.26
CA GLY A 95 -7.92 -45.81 24.84
C GLY A 95 -7.62 -44.45 25.51
N PRO A 96 -6.34 -44.07 25.64
CA PRO A 96 -5.97 -42.81 26.28
C PRO A 96 -6.52 -41.60 25.50
N PRO A 97 -6.90 -40.51 26.21
CA PRO A 97 -7.27 -39.26 25.56
C PRO A 97 -6.19 -38.75 24.60
N GLY A 98 -6.60 -38.20 23.46
CA GLY A 98 -5.68 -37.60 22.49
C GLY A 98 -4.86 -36.45 23.07
N PHE A 99 -3.66 -36.22 22.54
CA PHE A 99 -2.80 -35.15 23.00
C PHE A 99 -3.44 -33.77 22.77
N LYS A 100 -3.29 -32.86 23.75
CA LYS A 100 -3.76 -31.48 23.61
C LYS A 100 -3.03 -30.81 22.44
N GLY A 101 -3.79 -30.08 21.60
CA GLY A 101 -3.24 -29.31 20.49
C GLY A 101 -2.20 -28.27 20.95
N LYS A 102 -1.26 -27.93 20.06
CA LYS A 102 -0.24 -26.91 20.37
C LYS A 102 -0.88 -25.54 20.58
N PRO A 103 -0.35 -24.69 21.49
CA PRO A 103 -0.79 -23.31 21.65
C PRO A 103 -0.74 -22.53 20.33
N GLY A 104 -1.69 -21.61 20.14
CA GLY A 104 -1.71 -20.70 18.99
C GLY A 104 -0.48 -19.77 18.96
N ILE A 105 -0.02 -19.40 17.77
CA ILE A 105 1.10 -18.45 17.59
C ILE A 105 0.55 -17.02 17.74
N THR A 106 1.28 -16.17 18.46
CA THR A 106 0.98 -14.74 18.59
C THR A 106 1.57 -13.95 17.42
N CYS A 107 0.76 -13.12 16.76
CA CYS A 107 1.26 -12.15 15.79
C CYS A 107 1.86 -10.95 16.54
N ASP A 108 3.19 -10.92 16.73
CA ASP A 108 3.88 -9.77 17.35
C ASP A 108 3.94 -8.58 16.39
N CYS A 109 2.90 -7.77 16.46
CA CYS A 109 2.76 -6.49 15.78
C CYS A 109 3.72 -5.41 16.32
N GLY A 110 4.28 -5.60 17.52
CA GLY A 110 5.16 -4.65 18.19
C GLY A 110 6.49 -4.47 17.46
N ARG A 111 7.03 -5.54 16.87
CA ARG A 111 8.24 -5.49 16.05
C ARG A 111 8.07 -4.60 14.82
N TYR A 112 6.95 -4.73 14.10
CA TYR A 112 6.68 -3.95 12.89
C TYR A 112 6.37 -2.48 13.21
N ARG A 113 5.65 -2.21 14.31
CA ARG A 113 5.34 -0.85 14.76
C ARG A 113 6.59 0.00 14.99
N LYS A 114 7.67 -0.58 15.54
CA LYS A 114 8.95 0.12 15.72
C LYS A 114 9.61 0.47 14.40
N VAL A 115 9.59 -0.44 13.42
CA VAL A 115 10.19 -0.22 12.09
C VAL A 115 9.42 0.85 11.32
N VAL A 116 8.09 0.74 11.25
CA VAL A 116 7.23 1.73 10.59
C VAL A 116 7.36 3.10 11.24
N GLY A 117 7.32 3.17 12.58
CA GLY A 117 7.53 4.42 13.31
C GLY A 117 8.90 5.05 13.02
N GLN A 118 9.97 4.25 12.95
CA GLN A 118 11.29 4.75 12.58
C GLN A 118 11.35 5.26 11.14
N MET A 119 10.64 4.62 10.21
CA MET A 119 10.50 5.09 8.83
C MET A 119 9.74 6.42 8.75
N ASP A 120 8.64 6.58 9.48
CA ASP A 120 7.88 7.83 9.53
C ASP A 120 8.72 9.00 10.06
N ILE A 121 9.53 8.76 11.08
CA ILE A 121 10.50 9.73 11.60
C ILE A 121 11.52 10.09 10.52
N ASN A 122 12.08 9.10 9.83
CA ASN A 122 13.06 9.33 8.76
C ASN A 122 12.46 10.11 7.58
N ILE A 123 11.24 9.78 7.16
CA ILE A 123 10.50 10.51 6.13
C ILE A 123 10.25 11.95 6.56
N SER A 124 9.84 12.17 7.82
CA SER A 124 9.61 13.51 8.35
C SER A 124 10.90 14.34 8.38
N LYS A 125 12.00 13.73 8.81
CA LYS A 125 13.33 14.36 8.83
C LYS A 125 13.79 14.73 7.42
N LEU A 126 13.58 13.83 6.45
CA LEU A 126 13.89 14.08 5.04
C LEU A 126 13.03 15.22 4.48
N LYS A 127 11.71 15.19 4.70
CA LYS A 127 10.78 16.26 4.27
C LYS A 127 11.19 17.62 4.81
N ASN A 128 11.55 17.71 6.09
CA ASN A 128 12.01 18.95 6.71
C ASN A 128 13.34 19.44 6.10
N SER A 129 14.27 18.53 5.84
CA SER A 129 15.57 18.85 5.21
C SER A 129 15.37 19.37 3.78
N VAL A 130 14.51 18.72 3.00
CA VAL A 130 14.17 19.18 1.64
C VAL A 130 13.49 20.55 1.67
N LYS A 131 12.57 20.78 2.60
CA LYS A 131 11.91 22.09 2.78
C LYS A 131 12.92 23.19 3.11
N PHE A 132 13.90 22.90 3.97
CA PHE A 132 14.98 23.82 4.29
C PHE A 132 15.82 24.16 3.06
N VAL A 133 16.29 23.16 2.30
CA VAL A 133 17.08 23.38 1.08
C VAL A 133 16.30 24.22 0.06
N LYS A 134 15.02 23.90 -0.14
CA LYS A 134 14.19 24.61 -1.10
C LYS A 134 13.97 26.08 -0.75
N ASN A 135 13.64 26.35 0.51
CA ASN A 135 13.22 27.69 0.94
C ASN A 135 14.39 28.59 1.35
N VAL A 136 15.41 28.02 2.02
CA VAL A 136 16.51 28.80 2.60
C VAL A 136 17.71 28.85 1.65
N ILE A 137 18.09 27.72 1.05
CA ILE A 137 19.28 27.65 0.20
C ILE A 137 18.98 28.10 -1.22
N LEU A 138 17.92 27.54 -1.83
CA LEU A 138 17.56 27.82 -3.22
C LEU A 138 16.57 28.98 -3.38
N GLY A 139 15.84 29.35 -2.33
CA GLY A 139 14.87 30.45 -2.36
C GLY A 139 13.69 30.24 -3.32
N VAL A 140 13.43 29.01 -3.75
CA VAL A 140 12.49 28.68 -4.84
C VAL A 140 11.07 29.13 -4.50
N LYS A 141 10.36 29.71 -5.47
CA LYS A 141 8.93 30.03 -5.35
C LYS A 141 8.09 28.98 -6.06
N GLU A 142 6.88 28.75 -5.56
CA GLU A 142 6.00 27.72 -6.09
C GLU A 142 4.55 28.15 -6.11
N THR A 143 3.81 27.63 -7.08
CA THR A 143 2.34 27.60 -7.11
C THR A 143 1.87 26.15 -6.94
N ASP A 144 0.57 25.87 -7.01
CA ASP A 144 0.07 24.50 -6.94
C ASP A 144 0.54 23.62 -8.11
N GLU A 145 0.84 24.24 -9.26
CA GLU A 145 1.21 23.53 -10.48
C GLU A 145 2.68 23.67 -10.86
N LYS A 146 3.33 24.78 -10.49
CA LYS A 146 4.66 25.14 -10.99
C LYS A 146 5.66 25.50 -9.88
N VAL A 147 6.93 25.43 -10.25
CA VAL A 147 8.10 25.79 -9.43
C VAL A 147 8.94 26.78 -10.23
N TYR A 148 9.38 27.86 -9.60
CA TYR A 148 10.17 28.93 -10.22
C TYR A 148 11.53 29.07 -9.55
N LEU A 149 12.59 29.07 -10.36
CA LEU A 149 13.99 29.17 -9.91
C LEU A 149 14.69 30.32 -10.62
N ILE A 150 15.19 31.28 -9.86
CA ILE A 150 16.12 32.29 -10.39
C ILE A 150 17.49 31.65 -10.53
N VAL A 151 18.05 31.72 -11.74
CA VAL A 151 19.42 31.29 -12.02
C VAL A 151 20.31 32.52 -12.07
N LYS A 152 21.16 32.68 -11.04
CA LYS A 152 22.10 33.80 -10.89
C LYS A 152 23.41 33.57 -11.68
N GLU A 153 23.28 33.11 -12.92
CA GLU A 153 24.38 32.96 -13.87
C GLU A 153 24.02 33.77 -15.11
N ALA A 154 24.71 34.88 -15.38
CA ALA A 154 24.37 35.74 -16.51
C ALA A 154 24.63 34.99 -17.83
N LYS A 155 23.62 34.93 -18.70
CA LYS A 155 23.66 34.19 -19.96
C LYS A 155 22.89 34.93 -21.04
N LYS A 156 23.24 34.67 -22.30
CA LYS A 156 22.44 35.10 -23.45
C LYS A 156 21.08 34.40 -23.45
N TYR A 157 20.08 34.97 -24.11
CA TYR A 157 18.72 34.41 -24.08
C TYR A 157 18.66 32.93 -24.50
N LYS A 158 19.33 32.59 -25.62
CA LYS A 158 19.40 31.22 -26.13
C LYS A 158 20.06 30.25 -25.15
N GLU A 159 21.11 30.69 -24.46
CA GLU A 159 21.82 29.89 -23.46
C GLU A 159 21.00 29.70 -22.19
N ALA A 160 20.28 30.74 -21.76
CA ALA A 160 19.35 30.69 -20.64
C ALA A 160 18.21 29.69 -20.90
N LEU A 161 17.65 29.72 -22.11
CA LEU A 161 16.63 28.77 -22.57
C LEU A 161 17.13 27.32 -22.54
N ILE A 162 18.35 27.05 -23.03
CA ILE A 162 18.97 25.73 -22.95
C ILE A 162 19.23 25.33 -21.48
N ASN A 163 19.67 26.25 -20.64
CA ASN A 163 19.92 25.98 -19.22
C ASN A 163 18.65 25.50 -18.50
N CYS A 164 17.51 26.16 -18.70
CA CYS A 164 16.24 25.72 -18.13
C CYS A 164 15.80 24.37 -18.70
N ARG A 165 15.95 24.13 -20.01
CA ARG A 165 15.60 22.85 -20.65
C ARG A 165 16.42 21.68 -20.12
N LEU A 166 17.73 21.86 -19.93
CA LEU A 166 18.60 20.83 -19.36
C LEU A 166 18.23 20.48 -17.91
N ARG A 167 17.60 21.41 -17.18
CA ARG A 167 17.05 21.18 -15.84
C ARG A 167 15.63 20.55 -15.86
N GLY A 168 15.06 20.30 -17.04
CA GLY A 168 13.71 19.75 -17.20
C GLY A 168 12.59 20.78 -17.13
N GLY A 169 12.88 22.06 -17.40
CA GLY A 169 11.92 23.16 -17.41
C GLY A 169 12.05 24.05 -18.65
N THR A 170 11.53 25.26 -18.57
CA THR A 170 11.66 26.30 -19.61
C THR A 170 11.97 27.64 -18.95
N LEU A 171 12.25 28.68 -19.74
CA LEU A 171 12.17 30.06 -19.21
C LEU A 171 10.74 30.32 -18.72
N ALA A 172 10.61 31.11 -17.66
CA ALA A 172 9.34 31.37 -17.00
C ALA A 172 8.39 32.16 -17.91
N MET A 173 7.13 31.73 -18.00
CA MET A 173 6.12 32.28 -18.91
C MET A 173 4.97 32.88 -18.08
N PRO A 174 5.03 34.17 -17.72
CA PRO A 174 3.96 34.84 -16.95
C PRO A 174 2.71 35.07 -17.81
N LYS A 175 1.83 34.08 -17.86
CA LYS A 175 0.61 34.12 -18.69
C LYS A 175 -0.58 34.82 -18.03
N ASP A 176 -0.45 35.15 -16.76
CA ASP A 176 -1.48 35.76 -15.92
C ASP A 176 -0.85 36.69 -14.87
N GLU A 177 -1.68 37.58 -14.31
CA GLU A 177 -1.27 38.62 -13.35
C GLU A 177 -0.70 38.04 -12.05
N ASP A 178 -1.27 36.94 -11.56
CA ASP A 178 -0.83 36.27 -10.33
C ASP A 178 0.59 35.72 -10.49
N THR A 179 0.84 35.03 -11.60
CA THR A 179 2.16 34.49 -11.95
C THR A 179 3.16 35.62 -12.18
N ASN A 180 2.77 36.68 -12.87
CA ASN A 180 3.63 37.84 -13.10
C ASN A 180 4.08 38.48 -11.79
N SER A 181 3.12 38.78 -10.90
CA SER A 181 3.37 39.38 -9.59
C SER A 181 4.22 38.47 -8.69
N LEU A 182 4.00 37.15 -8.75
CA LEU A 182 4.83 36.17 -8.04
C LEU A 182 6.28 36.24 -8.50
N ILE A 183 6.54 36.22 -9.82
CA ILE A 183 7.90 36.28 -10.36
C ILE A 183 8.54 37.64 -10.04
N ALA A 184 7.83 38.76 -10.23
CA ALA A 184 8.31 40.09 -9.91
C ALA A 184 8.75 40.22 -8.44
N SER A 185 7.89 39.76 -7.53
CA SER A 185 8.21 39.76 -6.09
C SER A 185 9.41 38.88 -5.76
N TYR A 186 9.61 37.78 -6.50
CA TYR A 186 10.75 36.89 -6.33
C TYR A 186 12.05 37.56 -6.80
N VAL A 187 12.03 38.22 -7.95
CA VAL A 187 13.16 39.00 -8.49
C VAL A 187 13.54 40.11 -7.51
N SER A 188 12.56 40.85 -7.01
CA SER A 188 12.74 41.91 -6.00
C SER A 188 13.35 41.37 -4.69
N GLN A 189 12.77 40.30 -4.11
CA GLN A 189 13.30 39.66 -2.90
C GLN A 189 14.72 39.09 -3.08
N ALA A 190 15.08 38.69 -4.30
CA ALA A 190 16.40 38.20 -4.63
C ALA A 190 17.46 39.32 -4.80
N GLY A 191 17.05 40.59 -4.68
CA GLY A 191 17.90 41.77 -4.85
C GLY A 191 18.27 42.05 -6.31
N LEU A 192 17.48 41.55 -7.26
CA LEU A 192 17.70 41.74 -8.69
C LEU A 192 16.83 42.87 -9.22
N THR A 193 17.28 43.50 -10.30
CA THR A 193 16.52 44.57 -10.98
C THR A 193 15.77 44.07 -12.19
N ARG A 194 16.32 43.08 -12.90
CA ARG A 194 15.76 42.52 -14.13
C ARG A 194 16.23 41.10 -14.40
N VAL A 195 15.44 40.34 -15.16
CA VAL A 195 15.70 38.94 -15.53
C VAL A 195 15.07 38.61 -16.89
N PHE A 196 15.65 37.68 -17.65
CA PHE A 196 14.96 37.13 -18.82
C PHE A 196 13.75 36.28 -18.43
N ILE A 197 12.71 36.40 -19.27
CA ILE A 197 11.50 35.56 -19.24
C ILE A 197 11.30 34.86 -20.59
N GLY A 198 10.43 33.86 -20.61
CA GLY A 198 10.21 32.98 -21.76
C GLY A 198 9.26 33.54 -22.80
N LEU A 199 9.49 34.78 -23.26
CA LEU A 199 8.75 35.46 -24.33
C LEU A 199 9.75 36.03 -25.35
N HIS A 200 9.44 35.93 -26.63
CA HIS A 200 10.26 36.45 -27.74
C HIS A 200 9.39 36.62 -29.01
N ASP A 201 9.84 37.40 -29.98
CA ASP A 201 9.19 37.56 -31.29
C ASP A 201 10.18 37.33 -32.45
N SER A 202 11.32 36.69 -32.18
CA SER A 202 12.38 36.41 -33.17
C SER A 202 11.92 35.65 -34.43
N ASP A 203 10.78 34.96 -34.38
CA ASP A 203 10.21 34.26 -35.54
C ASP A 203 9.47 35.23 -36.48
N LYS A 204 8.83 36.25 -35.90
CA LYS A 204 8.09 37.28 -36.63
C LYS A 204 7.92 38.53 -35.76
N GLU A 205 8.62 39.57 -36.18
CA GLU A 205 8.61 40.92 -35.59
C GLU A 205 7.20 41.39 -35.17
N GLY A 206 7.07 41.82 -33.91
CA GLY A 206 5.84 42.29 -33.30
C GLY A 206 4.82 41.19 -32.95
N GLN A 207 5.11 39.92 -33.25
CA GLN A 207 4.28 38.78 -32.86
C GLN A 207 4.97 37.95 -31.77
N PHE A 208 4.81 38.40 -30.53
CA PHE A 208 5.38 37.73 -29.37
C PHE A 208 4.75 36.36 -29.11
N VAL A 209 5.61 35.36 -28.92
CA VAL A 209 5.28 33.96 -28.65
C VAL A 209 6.07 33.51 -27.42
N TYR A 210 5.43 32.73 -26.56
CA TYR A 210 6.08 32.11 -25.43
C TYR A 210 6.99 30.97 -25.88
N VAL A 211 8.00 30.63 -25.08
CA VAL A 211 8.97 29.56 -25.43
C VAL A 211 8.37 28.15 -25.54
N ASP A 212 7.11 27.96 -25.17
CA ASP A 212 6.32 26.74 -25.39
C ASP A 212 5.49 26.76 -26.69
N GLY A 213 5.62 27.81 -27.51
CA GLY A 213 4.92 28.00 -28.78
C GLY A 213 3.52 28.60 -28.64
N THR A 214 3.05 28.87 -27.42
CA THR A 214 1.75 29.55 -27.26
C THR A 214 1.90 31.04 -27.58
N PRO A 215 0.99 31.62 -28.39
CA PRO A 215 1.04 33.05 -28.68
C PRO A 215 0.73 33.89 -27.44
N LEU A 216 1.24 35.11 -27.39
CA LEU A 216 0.84 36.09 -26.38
C LEU A 216 -0.68 36.31 -26.43
N GLN A 217 -1.35 36.20 -25.28
CA GLN A 217 -2.80 36.35 -25.15
C GLN A 217 -3.16 37.76 -24.68
N ASN A 218 -4.32 37.92 -24.05
CA ASN A 218 -4.84 39.21 -23.62
C ASN A 218 -4.05 39.85 -22.47
N TYR A 219 -3.40 39.04 -21.63
CA TYR A 219 -2.58 39.55 -20.54
C TYR A 219 -1.19 39.96 -21.04
N THR A 220 -0.77 41.18 -20.69
CA THR A 220 0.59 41.68 -20.96
C THR A 220 1.10 42.44 -19.75
N GLY A 221 2.40 42.34 -19.49
CA GLY A 221 3.09 43.12 -18.47
C GLY A 221 3.94 44.25 -19.05
N TRP A 222 3.73 44.67 -20.29
CA TRP A 222 4.58 45.69 -20.95
C TRP A 222 4.66 47.00 -20.16
N SER A 223 5.86 47.56 -20.09
CA SER A 223 6.07 48.91 -19.59
C SER A 223 5.44 49.95 -20.53
N SER A 224 5.25 51.17 -20.04
CA SER A 224 4.70 52.24 -20.86
C SER A 224 5.65 52.57 -22.00
N GLY A 225 5.19 52.36 -23.24
CA GLY A 225 6.00 52.57 -24.44
C GLY A 225 6.57 51.28 -25.05
N GLU A 226 6.42 50.14 -24.36
CA GLU A 226 6.92 48.84 -24.80
C GLU A 226 5.82 47.95 -25.40
N PRO A 227 6.16 46.98 -26.28
CA PRO A 227 7.49 46.78 -26.87
C PRO A 227 7.81 47.83 -27.95
N ASN A 228 9.05 48.34 -27.97
CA ASN A 228 9.45 49.44 -28.84
C ASN A 228 10.39 49.02 -29.99
N ASN A 229 10.89 47.79 -29.95
CA ASN A 229 11.92 47.23 -30.81
C ASN A 229 13.09 48.19 -31.04
N ALA A 230 13.80 48.59 -29.98
CA ALA A 230 14.81 49.62 -30.07
C ALA A 230 15.90 49.20 -31.05
N PHE A 231 16.27 50.12 -31.95
CA PHE A 231 17.26 49.87 -33.00
C PHE A 231 16.96 48.66 -33.91
N VAL A 232 15.71 48.17 -33.93
CA VAL A 232 15.23 47.04 -34.77
C VAL A 232 15.98 45.73 -34.47
N ASN A 233 16.27 45.47 -33.19
CA ASN A 233 17.06 44.33 -32.72
C ASN A 233 16.52 43.68 -31.44
N GLU A 234 15.45 44.20 -30.86
CA GLU A 234 14.98 43.76 -29.55
C GLU A 234 13.93 42.66 -29.69
N ASN A 235 14.42 41.41 -29.77
CA ASN A 235 13.57 40.26 -30.05
C ASN A 235 13.26 39.37 -28.83
N CYS A 236 13.81 39.71 -27.66
CA CYS A 236 13.75 38.92 -26.43
C CYS A 236 13.19 39.77 -25.30
N VAL A 237 12.61 39.15 -24.27
CA VAL A 237 11.92 39.92 -23.23
C VAL A 237 12.57 39.75 -21.86
N GLU A 238 12.77 40.87 -21.18
CA GLU A 238 13.12 40.91 -19.76
C GLU A 238 11.95 41.38 -18.91
N MET A 239 11.92 40.93 -17.66
CA MET A 239 11.01 41.38 -16.61
C MET A 239 11.82 42.15 -15.57
N GLU A 240 11.38 43.35 -15.23
CA GLU A 240 11.88 44.13 -14.12
C GLU A 240 11.36 43.63 -12.77
N ASN A 241 12.00 44.03 -11.67
CA ASN A 241 11.56 43.70 -10.32
C ASN A 241 10.21 44.33 -9.91
N THR A 242 9.71 45.28 -10.70
CA THR A 242 8.36 45.87 -10.63
C THR A 242 7.29 44.96 -11.25
N GLY A 243 7.71 44.02 -12.10
CA GLY A 243 6.84 43.14 -12.89
C GLY A 243 6.52 43.65 -14.29
N PHE A 244 7.01 44.84 -14.65
CA PHE A 244 6.90 45.34 -16.02
C PHE A 244 7.91 44.66 -16.95
N TRP A 245 7.55 44.57 -18.22
CA TRP A 245 8.32 43.92 -19.27
C TRP A 245 8.91 44.95 -20.22
N ASN A 246 10.08 44.62 -20.73
CA ASN A 246 10.79 45.37 -21.75
C ASN A 246 11.35 44.39 -22.78
N ASP A 247 11.17 44.68 -24.06
CA ASP A 247 11.89 43.96 -25.12
C ASP A 247 13.35 44.45 -25.14
N VAL A 248 14.25 43.53 -25.41
CA VAL A 248 15.69 43.72 -25.37
C VAL A 248 16.40 42.85 -26.39
N GLU A 249 17.64 43.22 -26.72
CA GLU A 249 18.51 42.42 -27.57
C GLU A 249 18.77 41.03 -26.93
N CYS A 250 18.58 39.98 -27.71
CA CYS A 250 18.74 38.59 -27.25
C CYS A 250 20.17 38.21 -26.84
N ASP A 251 21.16 39.00 -27.30
CA ASP A 251 22.58 38.82 -27.00
C ASP A 251 23.01 39.46 -25.66
N LEU A 252 22.12 40.20 -24.98
CA LEU A 252 22.36 40.65 -23.61
C LEU A 252 22.60 39.46 -22.68
N THR A 253 23.55 39.61 -21.76
CA THR A 253 23.84 38.61 -20.72
C THR A 253 23.28 39.07 -19.39
N ILE A 254 22.12 38.52 -19.00
CA ILE A 254 21.49 38.80 -17.71
C ILE A 254 21.08 37.51 -17.02
N TYR A 255 20.64 37.61 -15.76
CA TYR A 255 20.05 36.48 -15.05
C TYR A 255 18.68 36.14 -15.61
N PHE A 256 18.15 34.96 -15.26
CA PHE A 256 16.92 34.46 -15.84
C PHE A 256 16.14 33.61 -14.85
N VAL A 257 14.84 33.46 -15.10
CA VAL A 257 13.95 32.63 -14.28
C VAL A 257 13.54 31.41 -15.08
N CYS A 258 13.76 30.22 -14.51
CA CYS A 258 13.23 28.98 -15.03
C CYS A 258 11.90 28.63 -14.36
N GLU A 259 10.97 28.03 -15.11
CA GLU A 259 9.76 27.39 -14.60
C GLU A 259 9.78 25.88 -14.81
N PHE A 260 9.19 25.14 -13.86
CA PHE A 260 9.08 23.68 -13.89
C PHE A 260 7.69 23.23 -13.46
N TRP A 261 7.15 22.21 -14.12
CA TRP A 261 5.87 21.60 -13.75
C TRP A 261 6.04 20.64 -12.58
N LYS A 262 5.22 20.77 -11.52
CA LYS A 262 5.21 19.88 -10.35
C LYS A 262 4.75 18.46 -10.70
N LYS A 263 3.80 18.35 -11.62
CA LYS A 263 3.34 17.07 -12.18
C LYS A 263 3.86 17.00 -13.61
N ARG A 264 4.47 15.87 -13.99
CA ARG A 264 4.75 15.61 -15.40
C ARG A 264 3.40 15.64 -16.14
N ARG A 265 3.21 16.60 -17.05
CA ARG A 265 2.15 16.48 -18.05
C ARG A 265 2.44 15.18 -18.79
N ALA A 266 1.46 14.27 -18.85
CA ALA A 266 1.54 13.16 -19.79
C ALA A 266 1.80 13.79 -21.16
N ALA A 267 2.84 13.33 -21.87
CA ALA A 267 3.11 13.81 -23.21
C ALA A 267 1.80 13.77 -23.99
N ALA A 268 1.35 14.92 -24.49
CA ALA A 268 0.17 14.97 -25.33
C ALA A 268 0.41 13.98 -26.47
N THR A 269 -0.37 12.91 -26.50
CA THR A 269 -0.34 11.95 -27.59
C THR A 269 -0.65 12.74 -28.84
N VAL A 270 0.35 12.93 -29.69
CA VAL A 270 0.14 13.45 -31.05
C VAL A 270 -0.68 12.39 -31.77
N THR A 271 -1.98 12.61 -31.87
CA THR A 271 -2.89 11.86 -32.74
C THR A 271 -2.80 12.40 -34.15
#